data_AF-A0A527GUV7-F1
#
_entry.id   AF-A0A527GUV7-F1
#
_cell.length_a   1.000
_cell.length_b   1.000
_cell.length_c   1.000
_cell.angle_alpha   90.00
_cell.angle_beta   90.00
_cell.angle_gamma   90.00
#
_symmetry.space_group_name_H-M   'P 1'
#
loop_
_entity.id
_entity.type
_entity.pdbx_description
1 polymer ?
#
loop_
_entity_poly.entity_id
_entity_poly.type
_entity_poly.pdbx_seq_one_letter_code
_entity_poly.pdbx_strand_id
1 'polypeptide(L)' 'MLQDKDRIFTNIYGLFDKSLAGAMARGAWDNTPGIVAKGREWIVNEMKASGLRGRGGAGF' A
#
# COMPACT_ATOMS: atom_id res chain seq x y z
N MET A 1 -6.15 -19.12 -5.52
CA MET A 1 -4.89 -18.85 -4.78
C MET A 1 -4.38 -17.49 -5.22
N LEU A 2 -3.90 -16.64 -4.30
CA LEU A 2 -3.42 -15.28 -4.63
C LEU A 2 -2.14 -15.35 -5.47
N GLN A 3 -2.05 -14.59 -6.56
CA GLN A 3 -0.83 -14.57 -7.38
C GLN A 3 0.22 -13.63 -6.78
N ASP A 4 1.49 -13.89 -7.07
CA ASP A 4 2.59 -13.12 -6.47
C ASP A 4 2.55 -11.64 -6.84
N LYS A 5 2.12 -11.30 -8.06
CA LYS A 5 1.91 -9.92 -8.49
C LYS A 5 0.78 -9.19 -7.74
N ASP A 6 -0.12 -9.93 -7.11
CA ASP A 6 -1.26 -9.38 -6.35
C ASP A 6 -0.91 -9.19 -4.86
N ARG A 7 0.30 -9.58 -4.44
CA ARG A 7 0.77 -9.39 -3.05
C ARG A 7 1.21 -7.94 -2.83
N ILE A 8 0.63 -7.28 -1.85
CA ILE A 8 1.00 -5.90 -1.46
C ILE A 8 2.37 -5.87 -0.74
N PHE A 9 2.65 -6.83 0.14
CA PHE A 9 3.91 -6.91 0.89
C PHE A 9 4.96 -7.75 0.16
N THR A 10 5.54 -7.20 -0.91
CA THR A 10 6.41 -7.91 -1.85
C THR A 10 7.80 -8.30 -1.32
N ASN A 11 8.29 -7.66 -0.25
CA ASN A 11 9.58 -7.98 0.39
C ASN A 11 9.44 -8.43 1.85
N ILE A 12 8.36 -9.17 2.17
CA ILE A 12 8.09 -9.59 3.54
C ILE A 12 9.18 -10.48 4.16
N TYR A 13 9.91 -11.23 3.33
CA TYR A 13 11.02 -12.09 3.76
C TYR A 13 12.37 -11.37 3.78
N GLY A 14 12.44 -10.11 3.32
CA GLY A 14 13.67 -9.32 3.34
C GLY A 14 14.77 -9.80 2.40
N LEU A 15 14.42 -10.49 1.32
CA LEU A 15 15.34 -11.01 0.30
C LEU A 15 15.86 -9.91 -0.63
N PHE A 16 15.14 -8.80 -0.75
CA PHE A 16 15.51 -7.63 -1.55
C PHE A 16 15.97 -6.47 -0.67
N ASP A 17 16.62 -5.48 -1.28
CA ASP A 17 17.11 -4.28 -0.61
C ASP A 17 16.01 -3.58 0.23
N LYS A 18 16.35 -3.28 1.48
CA LYS A 18 15.47 -2.64 2.48
C LYS A 18 15.65 -1.12 2.53
N SER A 19 16.63 -0.59 1.80
CA SER A 19 16.87 0.85 1.70
C SER A 19 15.70 1.58 1.01
N LEU A 20 15.71 2.91 1.08
CA LEU A 20 14.75 3.75 0.35
C LEU A 20 14.78 3.47 -1.16
N ALA A 21 15.98 3.28 -1.73
CA ALA A 21 16.15 2.97 -3.15
C ALA A 21 15.47 1.63 -3.50
N GLY A 22 15.70 0.59 -2.68
CA GLY A 22 15.04 -0.71 -2.84
C GLY A 22 13.52 -0.63 -2.69
N ALA A 23 13.00 0.20 -1.79
CA ALA A 23 11.56 0.42 -1.62
C ALA A 23 10.95 1.12 -2.84
N MET A 24 11.59 2.19 -3.34
CA MET A 24 11.16 2.90 -4.56
C MET A 24 11.16 1.98 -5.79
N ALA A 25 12.17 1.11 -5.93
CA ALA A 25 12.22 0.12 -7.01
C ALA A 25 11.04 -0.88 -6.98
N ARG A 26 10.36 -1.05 -5.85
CA ARG A 26 9.16 -1.90 -5.69
C ARG A 26 7.85 -1.11 -5.76
N GLY A 27 7.89 0.17 -6.13
CA GLY A 27 6.71 1.03 -6.25
C GLY A 27 6.28 1.71 -4.95
N ALA A 28 7.07 1.62 -3.86
CA ALA A 28 6.83 2.47 -2.70
C ALA A 28 7.14 3.94 -3.07
N TRP A 29 6.43 4.88 -2.46
CA TRP A 29 6.53 6.33 -2.75
C TRP A 29 6.11 6.76 -4.17
N ASP A 30 5.62 5.83 -5.00
CA ASP A 30 5.14 6.18 -6.34
C ASP A 30 3.95 7.15 -6.26
N ASN A 31 4.05 8.26 -7.00
CA ASN A 31 3.07 9.34 -7.09
C ASN A 31 2.43 9.80 -5.75
N THR A 32 3.16 9.70 -4.63
CA THR A 32 2.63 10.11 -3.31
C THR A 32 2.18 11.57 -3.29
N PRO A 33 2.91 12.53 -3.90
CA PRO A 33 2.42 13.91 -4.00
C PRO A 33 1.08 14.05 -4.73
N GLY A 34 0.86 13.28 -5.80
CA GLY A 34 -0.40 13.28 -6.55
C GLY A 34 -1.56 12.70 -5.74
N ILE A 35 -1.32 11.69 -4.91
CA ILE A 35 -2.33 11.15 -3.97
C ILE A 35 -2.68 12.20 -2.92
N VAL A 36 -1.69 12.86 -2.33
CA VAL A 36 -1.90 13.92 -1.32
C VAL A 36 -2.68 15.10 -1.92
N ALA A 37 -2.37 15.49 -3.16
CA ALA A 37 -3.04 16.59 -3.86
C ALA A 37 -4.55 16.35 -4.08
N LYS A 38 -5.02 15.09 -4.10
CA LYS A 38 -6.45 14.78 -4.20
C LYS A 38 -7.25 15.11 -2.93
N GLY A 39 -6.56 15.35 -1.82
CA GLY A 39 -7.16 15.80 -0.56
C GLY A 39 -7.79 14.68 0.28
N ARG A 40 -8.11 15.04 1.53
CA ARG A 40 -8.57 14.12 2.58
C ARG A 40 -9.83 13.35 2.19
N GLU A 41 -10.86 14.04 1.69
CA GLU A 41 -12.15 13.43 1.37
C GLU A 41 -12.02 12.33 0.32
N TRP A 42 -11.25 12.61 -0.73
CA TRP A 42 -11.00 11.63 -1.78
C TRP A 42 -10.33 10.38 -1.19
N ILE A 43 -9.26 10.54 -0.40
CA ILE A 43 -8.54 9.42 0.22
C ILE A 43 -9.48 8.60 1.11
N VAL A 44 -10.28 9.24 1.96
CA VAL A 44 -11.23 8.55 2.85
C VAL A 44 -12.27 7.76 2.05
N ASN A 45 -12.77 8.32 0.96
CA ASN A 45 -13.77 7.65 0.11
C ASN A 45 -13.18 6.45 -0.63
N GLU A 46 -11.94 6.54 -1.15
CA GLU A 46 -11.25 5.39 -1.76
C GLU A 46 -11.02 4.27 -0.73
N MET A 47 -10.62 4.60 0.49
CA MET A 47 -10.44 3.62 1.56
C MET A 47 -11.75 2.90 1.89
N LYS A 48 -12.88 3.62 1.98
CA LYS A 48 -14.20 3.03 2.17
C LYS A 48 -14.61 2.15 0.98
N ALA A 49 -14.41 2.63 -0.24
CA ALA A 49 -14.77 1.93 -1.48
C ALA A 49 -13.99 0.62 -1.65
N SER A 50 -12.74 0.56 -1.17
CA SER A 50 -11.92 -0.67 -1.19
C SER A 50 -12.48 -1.82 -0.33
N GLY A 51 -13.38 -1.52 0.61
CA GLY A 51 -13.89 -2.50 1.58
C GLY A 51 -12.84 -2.97 2.60
N LEU A 52 -11.75 -2.23 2.77
CA LEU A 52 -10.74 -2.56 3.78
C LEU A 52 -11.34 -2.50 5.19
N ARG A 53 -11.01 -3.51 6.00
CA ARG A 53 -11.36 -3.60 7.43
C ARG A 53 -10.09 -3.61 8.29
N GLY A 54 -10.22 -3.30 9.56
CA GLY A 54 -9.14 -3.28 10.54
C GLY A 54 -8.41 -4.61 10.62
N ARG A 55 -7.07 -4.57 10.46
CA ARG A 55 -6.19 -5.75 10.49
C ARG A 55 -5.65 -6.09 11.89
N GLY A 56 -6.12 -5.40 12.92
CA GLY A 56 -5.73 -5.62 14.33
C GLY A 56 -6.61 -6.60 15.12
N GLY A 57 -7.56 -7.28 14.46
CA GLY A 57 -8.45 -8.28 15.09
C GLY A 57 -9.88 -7.81 15.37
N ALA A 58 -10.11 -6.51 15.54
CA ALA A 58 -11.46 -5.96 15.73
C ALA A 58 -12.32 -5.97 14.45
N GLY A 59 -11.69 -5.86 13.27
CA GLY A 59 -12.39 -5.86 11.99
C GLY A 59 -13.28 -4.65 11.74
N PHE A 60 -13.03 -3.49 12.35
CA PHE A 60 -13.74 -2.25 12.04
C PHE A 60 -13.45 -1.76 10.61
#